data_AF-A0A2V9R8K8-F1
#
_entry.id   AF-A0A2V9R8K8-F1
#
_cell.length_a   1.000
_cell.length_b   1.000
_cell.length_c   1.000
_cell.angle_alpha   90.00
_cell.angle_beta   90.00
_cell.angle_gamma   90.00
#
_symmetry.space_group_name_H-M   'P 1'
#
loop_
_entity.id
_entity.type
_entity.pdbx_description
1 polymer ?
#
loop_
_entity_poly.entity_id
_entity_poly.type
_entity_poly.pdbx_seq_one_letter_code
_entity_poly.pdbx_strand_id
1 'polypeptide(L)'
;SDYGSTNGQVFGVDPIYNEIRNVPLQAGRWMNQEDNGEVRRVAVVGWELLKNVFPGRPAVGSTLLLNGVRFDVIGVLSKVGQDGNNGTNARIFVPVQTMLNLFPLKEANSERALSFINYRPLNKEEHLRSKAEVHGIIANRHGFDPKLDDAFEDWDTIENSQRVGRIFDAMDYFLGVVGLV
;
A
#
# COMPACT_ATOMS: atom_id res chain seq x y z
N SER A 1 -13.91 -12.39 11.75
CA SER A 1 -14.15 -13.72 11.16
C SER A 1 -15.01 -14.51 12.13
N ASP A 2 -15.34 -15.75 11.82
CA ASP A 2 -16.01 -16.66 12.75
C ASP A 2 -15.11 -17.09 13.93
N TYR A 3 -13.81 -16.75 13.89
CA TYR A 3 -12.80 -17.19 14.87
C TYR A 3 -12.20 -16.06 15.71
N GLY A 4 -12.31 -14.81 15.27
CA GLY A 4 -11.69 -13.67 15.92
C GLY A 4 -12.12 -12.33 15.33
N SER A 5 -11.99 -11.28 16.13
CA SER A 5 -12.28 -9.90 15.74
C SER A 5 -11.09 -9.00 16.08
N THR A 6 -10.86 -7.99 15.25
CA THR A 6 -9.79 -7.01 15.46
C THR A 6 -10.14 -5.72 14.73
N ASN A 7 -9.55 -4.61 15.18
CA ASN A 7 -9.58 -3.37 14.43
C ASN A 7 -8.39 -3.35 13.47
N GLY A 8 -8.61 -2.94 12.24
CA GLY A 8 -7.58 -2.87 11.22
C GLY A 8 -8.00 -1.96 10.08
N GLN A 9 -7.03 -1.60 9.25
CA GLN A 9 -7.30 -0.78 8.08
C GLN A 9 -7.64 -1.67 6.88
N VAL A 10 -8.69 -1.31 6.16
CA VAL A 10 -9.05 -1.92 4.88
C VAL A 10 -8.64 -0.97 3.77
N PHE A 11 -7.88 -1.48 2.81
CA PHE A 11 -7.40 -0.73 1.65
C PHE A 11 -8.11 -1.24 0.39
N GLY A 12 -8.81 -0.35 -0.30
CA GLY A 12 -9.26 -0.58 -1.67
C GLY A 12 -8.10 -0.30 -2.62
N VAL A 13 -7.58 -1.33 -3.29
CA VAL A 13 -6.41 -1.19 -4.17
C VAL A 13 -6.70 -1.67 -5.58
N ASP A 14 -6.03 -1.05 -6.55
CA ASP A 14 -5.97 -1.61 -7.89
C ASP A 14 -5.15 -2.90 -7.87
N PRO A 15 -5.50 -3.93 -8.65
CA PRO A 15 -4.74 -5.17 -8.74
C PRO A 15 -3.24 -4.98 -8.96
N ILE A 16 -2.79 -3.95 -9.69
CA ILE A 16 -1.35 -3.68 -9.93
C ILE A 16 -0.56 -3.31 -8.66
N TYR A 17 -1.25 -3.00 -7.56
CA TYR A 17 -0.62 -2.54 -6.32
C TYR A 17 0.45 -3.52 -5.79
N ASN A 18 0.28 -4.83 -5.98
CA ASN A 18 1.26 -5.81 -5.53
C ASN A 18 2.61 -5.72 -6.26
N GLU A 19 2.61 -5.31 -7.52
CA GLU A 19 3.81 -5.12 -8.33
C GLU A 19 4.55 -3.83 -7.96
N ILE A 20 3.82 -2.80 -7.52
CA ILE A 20 4.39 -1.52 -7.11
C ILE A 20 4.96 -1.61 -5.68
N ARG A 21 4.24 -2.26 -4.75
CA ARG A 21 4.56 -2.25 -3.32
C ARG A 21 5.19 -3.53 -2.78
N ASN A 22 5.54 -4.47 -3.65
CA ASN A 22 6.12 -5.78 -3.32
C ASN A 22 5.46 -6.44 -2.10
N VAL A 23 4.25 -6.97 -2.32
CA VAL A 23 3.47 -7.66 -1.27
C VAL A 23 3.45 -9.18 -1.54
N PRO A 24 4.48 -9.93 -1.10
CA PRO A 24 4.56 -11.36 -1.33
C PRO A 24 3.41 -12.10 -0.65
N LEU A 25 2.83 -13.08 -1.35
CA LEU A 25 1.83 -13.98 -0.79
C LEU A 25 2.48 -15.10 -0.01
N GLN A 26 1.86 -15.49 1.09
CA GLN A 26 2.16 -16.71 1.83
C GLN A 26 1.28 -17.87 1.34
N ALA A 27 0.01 -17.58 1.04
CA ALA A 27 -0.97 -18.57 0.62
C ALA A 27 -2.06 -17.93 -0.26
N GLY A 28 -2.67 -18.75 -1.13
CA GLY A 28 -3.74 -18.33 -2.02
C GLY A 28 -3.25 -17.51 -3.21
N ARG A 29 -4.04 -16.51 -3.62
CA ARG A 29 -3.75 -15.64 -4.77
C ARG A 29 -3.98 -14.17 -4.44
N TRP A 30 -3.37 -13.31 -5.24
CA TRP A 30 -3.69 -11.89 -5.25
C TRP A 30 -4.99 -11.67 -6.04
N MET A 31 -5.63 -10.53 -5.81
CA MET A 31 -6.78 -10.09 -6.62
C MET A 31 -6.32 -9.72 -8.03
N ASN A 32 -7.16 -9.93 -9.03
CA ASN A 32 -6.86 -9.63 -10.43
C ASN A 32 -7.84 -8.59 -11.01
N GLN A 33 -7.64 -8.23 -12.29
CA GLN A 33 -8.49 -7.24 -12.97
C GLN A 33 -9.95 -7.69 -13.12
N GLU A 34 -10.21 -9.00 -13.21
CA GLU A 34 -11.58 -9.55 -13.24
C GLU A 34 -12.27 -9.36 -11.89
N ASP A 35 -11.59 -9.65 -10.77
CA ASP A 35 -12.12 -9.40 -9.43
C ASP A 35 -12.47 -7.92 -9.21
N ASN A 36 -11.65 -7.02 -9.74
CA ASN A 36 -11.88 -5.58 -9.68
C ASN A 36 -13.01 -5.12 -10.59
N GLY A 37 -13.04 -5.58 -11.84
CA GLY A 37 -14.06 -5.22 -12.83
C GLY A 37 -15.46 -5.72 -12.47
N GLU A 38 -15.55 -6.92 -11.88
CA GLU A 38 -16.82 -7.50 -11.41
C GLU A 38 -17.19 -7.10 -9.99
N VAL A 39 -16.39 -6.23 -9.34
CA VAL A 39 -16.67 -5.73 -7.99
C VAL A 39 -16.80 -6.89 -6.98
N ARG A 40 -15.95 -7.91 -7.13
CA ARG A 40 -16.01 -9.12 -6.30
C ARG A 40 -15.65 -8.79 -4.86
N ARG A 41 -16.37 -9.43 -3.93
CA ARG A 41 -16.16 -9.30 -2.47
C ARG A 41 -15.08 -10.27 -2.02
N VAL A 42 -13.86 -10.06 -2.51
CA VAL A 42 -12.69 -10.84 -2.16
C VAL A 42 -11.72 -10.01 -1.32
N ALA A 43 -10.99 -10.67 -0.43
CA ALA A 43 -10.03 -10.04 0.45
C ALA A 43 -8.69 -10.79 0.50
N VAL A 44 -7.61 -10.02 0.60
CA VAL A 44 -6.27 -10.51 0.93
C VAL A 44 -5.87 -9.96 2.29
N VAL A 45 -5.47 -10.85 3.20
CA VAL A 45 -5.25 -10.49 4.62
C VAL A 45 -3.75 -10.34 4.91
N GLY A 46 -3.36 -9.21 5.50
CA GLY A 46 -2.00 -8.97 5.97
C GLY A 46 -1.60 -9.90 7.12
N TRP A 47 -0.30 -10.21 7.20
CA TRP A 47 0.25 -11.18 8.15
C TRP A 47 -0.06 -10.88 9.62
N GLU A 48 -0.09 -9.61 10.02
CA GLU A 48 -0.35 -9.23 11.41
C GLU A 48 -1.83 -9.42 11.76
N LEU A 49 -2.73 -8.96 10.90
CA LEU A 49 -4.18 -9.13 11.12
C LEU A 49 -4.58 -10.60 11.06
N LEU A 50 -3.93 -11.40 10.22
CA LEU A 50 -4.15 -12.84 10.12
C LEU A 50 -4.08 -13.52 11.50
N LYS A 51 -3.08 -13.16 12.33
CA LYS A 51 -2.91 -13.76 13.66
C LYS A 51 -4.09 -13.50 14.58
N ASN A 52 -4.73 -12.35 14.42
CA ASN A 52 -5.85 -11.93 15.26
C ASN A 52 -7.19 -12.49 14.73
N VAL A 53 -7.39 -12.49 13.42
CA VAL A 53 -8.66 -12.93 12.81
C VAL A 53 -8.71 -14.43 12.50
N PHE A 54 -7.57 -15.12 12.37
CA PHE A 54 -7.50 -16.55 12.09
C PHE A 54 -6.39 -17.21 12.92
N PRO A 55 -6.46 -17.19 14.26
CA PRO A 55 -5.39 -17.68 15.13
C PRO A 55 -5.12 -19.18 14.91
N GLY A 56 -4.01 -19.50 14.24
CA GLY A 56 -3.59 -20.87 13.95
C GLY A 56 -4.47 -21.63 12.95
N ARG A 57 -5.32 -20.94 12.17
CA ARG A 57 -6.26 -21.56 11.24
C ARG A 57 -5.99 -21.16 9.78
N PRO A 58 -6.29 -22.02 8.80
CA PRO A 58 -6.27 -21.64 7.40
C PRO A 58 -7.27 -20.51 7.14
N ALA A 59 -6.80 -19.38 6.60
CA ALA A 59 -7.68 -18.25 6.27
C ALA A 59 -8.22 -18.33 4.84
N VAL A 60 -7.42 -18.80 3.88
CA VAL A 60 -7.85 -18.91 2.47
C VAL A 60 -9.05 -19.85 2.34
N GLY A 61 -10.08 -19.42 1.62
CA GLY A 61 -11.36 -20.11 1.47
C GLY A 61 -12.33 -19.89 2.64
N SER A 62 -11.89 -19.25 3.72
CA SER A 62 -12.79 -18.78 4.78
C SER A 62 -13.38 -17.42 4.43
N THR A 63 -14.34 -16.99 5.24
CA THR A 63 -14.97 -15.68 5.08
C THR A 63 -14.61 -14.74 6.23
N LEU A 64 -14.61 -13.44 5.95
CA LEU A 64 -14.40 -12.40 6.93
C LEU A 64 -15.45 -11.29 6.77
N LEU A 65 -15.87 -10.70 7.89
CA LEU A 65 -16.81 -9.57 7.88
C LEU A 65 -16.02 -8.27 7.96
N LEU A 66 -16.24 -7.38 6.99
CA LEU A 66 -15.75 -6.00 6.99
C LEU A 66 -16.97 -5.09 7.15
N ASN A 67 -17.08 -4.42 8.31
CA ASN A 67 -18.21 -3.54 8.63
C ASN A 67 -19.59 -4.17 8.30
N GLY A 68 -19.77 -5.45 8.64
CA GLY A 68 -21.02 -6.19 8.41
C GLY A 68 -21.16 -6.83 7.02
N VAL A 69 -20.24 -6.56 6.08
CA VAL A 69 -20.26 -7.15 4.74
C VAL A 69 -19.32 -8.37 4.68
N ARG A 70 -19.79 -9.47 4.09
CA ARG A 70 -19.01 -10.70 3.92
C ARG A 70 -18.07 -10.63 2.73
N PHE A 71 -16.82 -10.99 2.97
CA PHE A 71 -15.76 -11.14 1.97
C PHE A 71 -15.14 -12.52 2.04
N ASP A 72 -14.82 -13.08 0.88
CA ASP A 72 -14.08 -14.33 0.75
C ASP A 72 -12.57 -14.06 0.83
N VAL A 73 -11.88 -14.74 1.74
CA VAL A 73 -10.43 -14.64 1.84
C VAL A 73 -9.80 -15.47 0.73
N ILE A 74 -9.19 -14.81 -0.24
CA ILE A 74 -8.55 -15.48 -1.38
C ILE A 74 -7.03 -15.54 -1.26
N GLY A 75 -6.44 -14.79 -0.32
CA GLY A 75 -5.00 -14.73 -0.15
C GLY A 75 -4.58 -14.23 1.23
N VAL A 76 -3.35 -14.55 1.59
CA VAL A 76 -2.68 -14.11 2.81
C VAL A 76 -1.28 -13.65 2.47
N LEU A 77 -0.87 -12.50 2.98
CA LEU A 77 0.48 -11.98 2.76
C LEU A 77 1.50 -12.67 3.66
N SER A 78 2.71 -12.86 3.13
CA SER A 78 3.90 -13.15 3.92
C SER A 78 4.28 -11.91 4.73
N LYS A 79 4.97 -12.10 5.86
CA LYS A 79 5.51 -10.98 6.64
C LYS A 79 6.48 -10.17 5.77
N VAL A 80 6.20 -8.88 5.60
CA VAL A 80 7.09 -7.95 4.88
C VAL A 80 7.85 -7.08 5.88
N GLY A 81 9.16 -6.96 5.72
CA GLY A 81 10.01 -6.14 6.58
C GLY A 81 10.32 -6.77 7.96
N GLN A 82 11.15 -6.08 8.75
CA GLN A 82 11.44 -6.46 10.14
C GLN A 82 10.31 -5.97 11.07
N ASP A 83 10.31 -6.46 12.32
CA ASP A 83 9.32 -6.06 13.33
C ASP A 83 9.41 -4.55 13.60
N GLY A 84 8.31 -3.83 13.36
CA GLY A 84 8.22 -2.37 13.54
C GLY A 84 7.80 -1.63 12.27
N ASN A 85 6.59 -1.06 12.31
CA ASN A 85 6.09 -0.03 11.41
C ASN A 85 5.96 -0.36 9.91
N ASN A 86 5.65 -1.60 9.54
CA ASN A 86 5.16 -1.89 8.20
C ASN A 86 3.65 -1.99 8.18
N GLY A 87 2.98 -0.88 7.87
CA GLY A 87 1.52 -0.81 7.75
C GLY A 87 0.94 -1.84 6.77
N THR A 88 1.73 -2.37 5.82
CA THR A 88 1.31 -3.45 4.90
C THR A 88 0.88 -4.72 5.64
N ASN A 89 1.59 -5.09 6.71
CA ASN A 89 1.28 -6.32 7.47
C ASN A 89 -0.03 -6.18 8.26
N ALA A 90 -0.41 -4.96 8.62
CA ALA A 90 -1.58 -4.62 9.43
C ALA A 90 -2.80 -4.18 8.59
N ARG A 91 -2.88 -4.58 7.32
CA ARG A 91 -3.95 -4.21 6.38
C ARG A 91 -4.70 -5.40 5.82
N ILE A 92 -5.96 -5.17 5.46
CA ILE A 92 -6.75 -6.03 4.58
C ILE A 92 -6.86 -5.31 3.24
N PHE A 93 -6.64 -6.03 2.15
CA PHE A 93 -6.74 -5.49 0.80
C PHE A 93 -7.99 -6.05 0.14
N VAL A 94 -8.77 -5.17 -0.49
CA VAL A 94 -9.93 -5.52 -1.32
C VAL A 94 -9.83 -4.77 -2.66
N PRO A 95 -10.52 -5.20 -3.73
CA PRO A 95 -10.50 -4.47 -4.99
C PRO A 95 -11.01 -3.03 -4.80
N VAL A 96 -10.35 -2.06 -5.44
CA VAL A 96 -10.71 -0.64 -5.30
C VAL A 96 -12.15 -0.36 -5.72
N GLN A 97 -12.66 -1.00 -6.77
CA GLN A 97 -14.07 -0.83 -7.17
C GLN A 97 -15.03 -1.38 -6.11
N THR A 98 -14.68 -2.49 -5.46
CA THR A 98 -15.46 -3.06 -4.35
C THR A 98 -15.48 -2.13 -3.14
N MET A 99 -14.35 -1.52 -2.81
CA MET A 99 -14.27 -0.51 -1.74
C MET A 99 -15.15 0.71 -2.06
N LEU A 100 -15.02 1.28 -3.26
CA LEU A 100 -15.77 2.46 -3.69
C LEU A 100 -17.29 2.21 -3.69
N ASN A 101 -17.72 0.99 -4.05
CA ASN A 101 -19.13 0.62 -4.11
C ASN A 101 -19.73 0.39 -2.71
N LEU A 102 -19.02 -0.32 -1.83
CA LEU A 102 -19.59 -0.79 -0.56
C LEU A 102 -19.29 0.13 0.63
N PHE A 103 -18.21 0.91 0.55
CA PHE A 103 -17.76 1.79 1.62
C PHE A 103 -17.45 3.21 1.08
N PRO A 104 -18.41 3.88 0.43
CA PRO A 104 -18.19 5.22 -0.08
C PRO A 104 -17.93 6.20 1.07
N LEU A 105 -17.01 7.14 0.82
CA LEU A 105 -16.82 8.28 1.70
C LEU A 105 -18.08 9.15 1.68
N LYS A 106 -18.53 9.58 2.87
CA LYS A 106 -19.77 10.35 3.05
C LYS A 106 -19.54 11.87 3.08
N GLU A 107 -18.28 12.29 2.98
CA GLU A 107 -17.89 13.69 3.00
C GLU A 107 -18.19 14.35 1.65
N ALA A 108 -18.49 15.65 1.66
CA ALA A 108 -18.75 16.41 0.44
C ALA A 108 -17.50 16.43 -0.47
N ASN A 109 -17.71 16.36 -1.79
CA ASN A 109 -16.65 16.32 -2.80
C ASN A 109 -15.69 15.11 -2.68
N SER A 110 -16.10 14.07 -1.96
CA SER A 110 -15.32 12.84 -1.80
C SER A 110 -15.84 11.70 -2.68
N GLU A 111 -16.73 12.00 -3.63
CA GLU A 111 -17.25 11.02 -4.57
C GLU A 111 -16.08 10.42 -5.36
N ARG A 112 -15.80 9.14 -5.09
CA ARG A 112 -14.69 8.40 -5.71
C ARG A 112 -13.29 8.97 -5.40
N ALA A 113 -13.14 9.69 -4.29
CA ALA A 113 -11.82 10.16 -3.86
C ALA A 113 -10.86 8.99 -3.57
N LEU A 114 -9.59 9.20 -3.88
CA LEU A 114 -8.50 8.26 -3.63
C LEU A 114 -7.61 8.81 -2.53
N SER A 115 -7.33 8.01 -1.49
CA SER A 115 -6.46 8.43 -0.39
C SER A 115 -4.98 8.44 -0.77
N PHE A 116 -4.56 7.55 -1.67
CA PHE A 116 -3.17 7.42 -2.09
C PHE A 116 -3.07 7.03 -3.55
N ILE A 117 -2.11 7.61 -4.26
CA ILE A 117 -1.66 7.15 -5.57
C ILE A 117 -0.23 6.66 -5.40
N ASN A 118 0.01 5.37 -5.69
CA ASN A 118 1.36 4.83 -5.73
C ASN A 118 1.76 4.71 -7.20
N TYR A 119 2.95 5.17 -7.54
CA TYR A 119 3.54 5.01 -8.86
C TYR A 119 4.99 4.56 -8.72
N ARG A 120 5.55 4.00 -9.80
CA ARG A 120 6.95 3.59 -9.86
C ARG A 120 7.59 4.19 -11.11
N PRO A 121 8.71 4.91 -11.02
CA PRO A 121 9.45 5.35 -12.20
C PRO A 121 10.01 4.13 -12.96
N LEU A 122 10.37 4.32 -14.24
CA LEU A 122 10.93 3.23 -15.07
C LEU A 122 12.28 2.75 -14.53
N ASN A 123 13.09 3.68 -14.03
CA ASN A 123 14.37 3.44 -13.37
C ASN A 123 14.53 4.42 -12.20
N LYS A 124 15.57 4.20 -11.37
CA LYS A 124 15.78 4.98 -10.16
C LYS A 124 16.17 6.43 -10.46
N GLU A 125 16.92 6.63 -11.55
CA GLU A 125 17.49 7.91 -11.97
C GLU A 125 16.41 8.89 -12.43
N GLU A 126 15.31 8.40 -12.98
CA GLU A 126 14.20 9.20 -13.48
C GLU A 126 13.17 9.59 -12.40
N HIS A 127 13.39 9.25 -11.13
CA HIS A 127 12.39 9.46 -10.08
C HIS A 127 11.91 10.92 -9.96
N LEU A 128 12.81 11.91 -10.03
CA LEU A 128 12.45 13.33 -9.99
C LEU A 128 11.65 13.78 -11.23
N ARG A 129 11.98 13.22 -12.39
CA ARG A 129 11.23 13.49 -13.63
C ARG A 129 9.83 12.90 -13.54
N SER A 130 9.71 11.64 -13.12
CA SER A 130 8.40 10.99 -12.91
C SER A 130 7.57 11.73 -11.87
N LYS A 131 8.18 12.21 -10.78
CA LYS A 131 7.51 13.06 -9.79
C LYS A 131 6.93 14.32 -10.42
N ALA A 132 7.74 15.06 -11.18
CA ALA A 132 7.28 16.27 -11.86
C ALA A 132 6.15 15.99 -12.88
N GLU A 133 6.23 14.88 -13.62
CA GLU A 133 5.18 14.47 -14.55
C GLU A 133 3.87 14.11 -13.83
N VAL A 134 3.93 13.37 -12.72
CA VAL A 134 2.75 13.01 -11.91
C VAL A 134 2.11 14.27 -11.31
N HIS A 135 2.91 15.18 -10.73
CA HIS A 135 2.44 16.46 -10.22
C HIS A 135 1.75 17.28 -11.32
N GLY A 136 2.35 17.36 -12.51
CA GLY A 136 1.77 18.00 -13.68
C GLY A 136 0.41 17.42 -14.08
N ILE A 137 0.28 16.09 -14.11
CA ILE A 137 -0.98 15.41 -14.47
C ILE A 137 -2.08 15.71 -13.44
N ILE A 138 -1.75 15.61 -12.15
CA ILE A 138 -2.72 15.86 -11.06
C ILE A 138 -3.13 17.34 -11.07
N ALA A 139 -2.17 18.25 -11.10
CA ALA A 139 -2.40 19.69 -11.15
C ALA A 139 -3.29 20.11 -12.32
N ASN A 140 -3.03 19.59 -13.52
CA ASN A 140 -3.84 19.86 -14.70
C ASN A 140 -5.28 19.34 -14.57
N ARG A 141 -5.48 18.19 -13.92
CA ARG A 141 -6.82 17.61 -13.71
C ARG A 141 -7.63 18.31 -12.62
N HIS A 142 -6.94 18.89 -11.64
CA HIS A 142 -7.55 19.48 -10.45
C HIS A 142 -7.49 21.02 -10.42
N GLY A 143 -6.86 21.66 -11.40
CA GLY A 143 -6.88 23.12 -11.58
C GLY A 143 -5.99 23.91 -10.63
N PHE A 144 -4.82 23.38 -10.25
CA PHE A 144 -3.84 24.09 -9.41
C PHE A 144 -2.46 24.18 -10.09
N ASP A 145 -1.56 25.00 -9.55
CA ASP A 145 -0.18 25.12 -10.07
C ASP A 145 0.63 23.85 -9.71
N PRO A 146 1.22 23.12 -10.68
CA PRO A 146 2.01 21.93 -10.40
C PRO A 146 3.26 22.15 -9.55
N LYS A 147 3.68 23.41 -9.34
CA LYS A 147 4.81 23.77 -8.46
C LYS A 147 4.39 24.07 -7.03
N LEU A 148 3.11 23.97 -6.72
CA LEU A 148 2.61 24.16 -5.36
C LEU A 148 2.92 22.90 -4.53
N ASP A 149 4.07 22.89 -3.87
CA ASP A 149 4.56 21.74 -3.10
C ASP A 149 3.60 21.32 -1.95
N ASP A 150 2.80 22.26 -1.44
CA ASP A 150 1.84 22.01 -0.35
C ASP A 150 0.45 21.54 -0.85
N ALA A 151 0.28 21.31 -2.16
CA ALA A 151 -1.01 20.89 -2.73
C ALA A 151 -1.44 19.49 -2.28
N PHE A 152 -0.48 18.58 -2.10
CA PHE A 152 -0.68 17.24 -1.55
C PHE A 152 0.63 16.68 -1.00
N GLU A 153 0.55 15.81 0.00
CA GLU A 153 1.73 15.13 0.54
C GLU A 153 2.28 14.13 -0.49
N ASP A 154 3.58 14.23 -0.77
CA ASP A 154 4.30 13.30 -1.64
C ASP A 154 5.49 12.70 -0.89
N TRP A 155 5.63 11.37 -1.00
CA TRP A 155 6.70 10.63 -0.36
C TRP A 155 7.53 9.84 -1.36
N ASP A 156 8.68 10.41 -1.72
CA ASP A 156 9.66 9.78 -2.59
C ASP A 156 10.59 8.84 -1.80
N THR A 157 10.29 7.55 -1.87
CA THR A 157 11.10 6.52 -1.19
C THR A 157 12.49 6.33 -1.80
N ILE A 158 12.69 6.71 -3.08
CA ILE A 158 13.98 6.67 -3.76
C ILE A 158 14.88 7.78 -3.22
N GLU A 159 14.36 9.00 -3.15
CA GLU A 159 15.08 10.14 -2.59
C GLU A 159 15.47 9.87 -1.12
N ASN A 160 14.53 9.36 -0.33
CA ASN A 160 14.79 9.00 1.07
C ASN A 160 15.90 7.94 1.21
N SER A 161 15.87 6.90 0.36
CA SER A 161 16.93 5.88 0.34
C SER A 161 18.29 6.47 -0.04
N GLN A 162 18.37 7.36 -1.03
CA GLN A 162 19.62 8.05 -1.38
C GLN A 162 20.14 8.92 -0.23
N ARG A 163 19.25 9.62 0.47
CA ARG A 163 19.60 10.47 1.62
C ARG A 163 20.21 9.66 2.76
N VAL A 164 19.61 8.51 3.09
CA VAL A 164 20.15 7.59 4.09
C VAL A 164 21.50 7.01 3.65
N GLY A 165 21.64 6.64 2.37
CA GLY A 165 22.93 6.16 1.82
C GLY A 165 24.07 7.15 2.02
N ARG A 166 23.83 8.44 1.73
CA ARG A 166 24.85 9.50 1.92
C ARG A 166 25.31 9.64 3.38
N ILE A 167 24.46 9.33 4.36
CA ILE A 167 24.82 9.36 5.78
C ILE A 167 25.80 8.21 6.09
N PHE A 168 25.50 7.01 5.61
CA PHE A 168 26.39 5.85 5.79
C PHE A 168 27.73 6.08 5.06
N ASP A 169 27.72 6.60 3.84
CA ASP A 169 28.95 6.93 3.10
C ASP A 169 29.84 7.92 3.89
N ALA A 170 29.23 8.94 4.50
CA ALA A 170 29.95 9.90 5.34
C ALA A 170 30.52 9.26 6.62
N MET A 171 29.77 8.32 7.24
CA MET A 171 30.24 7.56 8.40
C MET A 171 31.41 6.65 8.05
N ASP A 172 31.34 5.94 6.93
CA ASP A 172 32.40 5.04 6.47
C ASP A 172 33.68 5.82 6.17
N TYR A 173 33.55 7.00 5.54
CA TYR A 173 34.69 7.89 5.33
C TYR A 173 35.31 8.36 6.66
N PHE A 174 34.47 8.82 7.60
CA PHE A 174 34.94 9.26 8.91
C PHE A 174 35.65 8.16 9.68
N LEU A 175 35.05 6.96 9.77
CA LEU A 175 35.65 5.80 10.44
C LEU A 175 36.92 5.32 9.74
N GLY A 176 36.97 5.37 8.41
CA GLY A 176 38.15 5.04 7.63
C GLY A 176 39.32 6.00 7.92
N VAL A 177 39.05 7.30 8.01
CA VAL A 177 40.09 8.30 8.37
C VAL A 177 40.55 8.11 9.81
N VAL A 178 39.64 7.92 10.78
CA VAL A 178 40.00 7.70 12.19
C VAL A 178 40.78 6.40 12.39
N GLY A 179 40.42 5.32 11.70
CA GLY A 179 41.11 4.04 11.80
C GLY A 179 42.53 4.02 11.19
N LEU A 180 42.91 5.05 10.43
CA LEU A 180 44.25 5.20 9.86
C LEU A 180 45.20 6.02 10.75
N VAL A 181 44.69 6.71 11.78
CA VAL A 181 45.47 7.58 12.69
C VAL A 181 45.85 6.85 13.98
#